data_AF-B8ITE2-F1
#
_entry.id   AF-B8ITE2-F1
#
_cell.length_a   1.000
_cell.length_b   1.000
_cell.length_c   1.000
_cell.angle_alpha   90.00
_cell.angle_beta   90.00
_cell.angle_gamma   90.00
#
_symmetry.space_group_name_H-M   'P 1'
#
loop_
_entity.id
_entity.type
_entity.pdbx_description
1 polymer ?
#
loop_
_entity_poly.entity_id
_entity_poly.type
_entity_poly.pdbx_seq_one_letter_code
_entity_poly.pdbx_strand_id
1 'polypeptide(L)'
;MRMMRTLALASASMVWHGLALAAGGTVSLPGTAVIGSDSRDVTMVFACDDTQARGQTGSLSIGFGVPAFETLAKRFDFDAFEGPDGPHKPLSAIKATTAQPLRLAASGSIAADGTTFDFAVAAAMRAEAAQLTSVHILASEVVKGGGLLRWHQGSPRQGDASILVTVLIGEADAARLKTALAPCLGGK
;
A
#
# COMPACT_ATOMS: atom_id res chain seq x y z
N MET A 1 53.78 39.43 -20.77
CA MET A 1 53.23 38.98 -19.48
C MET A 1 51.97 39.77 -19.15
N ARG A 2 50.79 39.17 -19.33
CA ARG A 2 49.51 39.65 -18.79
C ARG A 2 48.70 38.44 -18.35
N MET A 3 48.45 38.36 -17.06
CA MET A 3 47.57 37.40 -16.40
C MET A 3 46.12 37.72 -16.77
N MET A 4 45.34 36.71 -17.18
CA MET A 4 43.88 36.74 -17.08
C MET A 4 43.45 35.50 -16.31
N ARG A 5 43.00 35.73 -15.08
CA ARG A 5 42.35 34.75 -14.21
C ARG A 5 40.89 34.64 -14.65
N THR A 6 40.50 33.47 -15.14
CA THR A 6 39.10 33.17 -15.44
C THR A 6 38.48 32.51 -14.20
N LEU A 7 37.56 33.22 -13.54
CA LEU A 7 36.71 32.70 -12.48
C LEU A 7 35.55 31.91 -13.11
N ALA A 8 35.48 30.60 -12.85
CA ALA A 8 34.32 29.79 -13.20
C ALA A 8 33.31 29.82 -12.04
N LEU A 9 32.11 30.35 -12.29
CA LEU A 9 30.98 30.26 -11.38
C LEU A 9 30.42 28.82 -11.40
N ALA A 10 30.49 28.14 -10.25
CA ALA A 10 29.79 26.89 -10.03
C ALA A 10 28.28 27.16 -9.93
N SER A 11 27.53 26.62 -10.90
CA SER A 11 26.07 26.72 -10.97
C SER A 11 25.46 25.67 -10.04
N ALA A 12 24.66 26.12 -9.08
CA ALA A 12 23.93 25.27 -8.14
C ALA A 12 22.93 24.37 -8.88
N SER A 13 23.08 23.06 -8.73
CA SER A 13 22.11 22.07 -9.22
C SER A 13 20.93 22.01 -8.25
N MET A 14 19.83 22.69 -8.59
CA MET A 14 18.54 22.45 -7.93
C MET A 14 18.06 21.05 -8.32
N VAL A 15 18.16 20.09 -7.39
CA VAL A 15 17.51 18.78 -7.52
C VAL A 15 16.01 19.00 -7.33
N TRP A 16 15.35 19.20 -8.46
CA TRP A 16 13.89 19.28 -8.57
C TRP A 16 13.33 17.90 -8.24
N HIS A 17 12.93 17.68 -6.99
CA HIS A 17 12.08 16.56 -6.64
C HIS A 17 10.72 16.83 -7.27
N GLY A 18 10.53 16.32 -8.48
CA GLY A 18 9.26 16.34 -9.18
C GLY A 18 8.21 15.64 -8.31
N LEU A 19 7.36 16.43 -7.66
CA LEU A 19 6.11 15.97 -7.10
C LEU A 19 5.23 15.53 -8.27
N ALA A 20 5.32 14.25 -8.63
CA ALA A 20 4.30 13.62 -9.45
C ALA A 20 3.02 13.57 -8.62
N LEU A 21 2.17 14.58 -8.79
CA LEU A 21 0.76 14.52 -8.40
C LEU A 21 0.12 13.40 -9.22
N ALA A 22 -0.02 12.21 -8.63
CA ALA A 22 -0.74 11.11 -9.24
C ALA A 22 -2.20 11.56 -9.48
N ALA A 23 -2.57 11.71 -10.75
CA ALA A 23 -3.90 12.17 -11.19
C ALA A 23 -5.03 11.13 -11.01
N GLY A 24 -4.89 10.21 -10.04
CA GLY A 24 -5.86 9.15 -9.84
C GLY A 24 -5.72 8.54 -8.47
N GLY A 25 -6.27 9.20 -7.45
CA GLY A 25 -6.64 8.66 -6.13
C GLY A 25 -5.65 7.76 -5.39
N THR A 26 -4.39 7.69 -5.83
CA THR A 26 -3.45 6.63 -5.46
C THR A 26 -2.20 7.23 -4.83
N VAL A 27 -1.80 6.67 -3.70
CA VAL A 27 -0.57 7.02 -3.00
C VAL A 27 0.21 5.75 -2.71
N SER A 28 1.49 5.78 -3.07
CA SER A 28 2.46 4.74 -2.75
C SER A 28 3.39 5.22 -1.65
N LEU A 29 3.56 4.40 -0.61
CA LEU A 29 4.47 4.65 0.50
C LEU A 29 5.47 3.50 0.62
N PRO A 30 6.75 3.79 0.91
CA PRO A 30 7.74 2.74 1.15
C PRO A 30 7.43 2.03 2.47
N GLY A 31 7.66 0.73 2.49
CA GLY A 31 7.55 -0.11 3.69
C GLY A 31 8.59 -1.22 3.67
N THR A 32 8.59 -2.00 4.73
CA THR A 32 9.43 -3.19 4.86
C THR A 32 8.56 -4.38 5.19
N ALA A 33 8.71 -5.47 4.45
CA ALA A 33 8.10 -6.76 4.72
C ALA A 33 9.12 -7.73 5.31
N VAL A 34 8.77 -8.36 6.43
CA VAL A 34 9.54 -9.46 7.03
C VAL A 34 8.79 -10.76 6.79
N ILE A 35 9.46 -11.75 6.19
CA ILE A 35 8.94 -13.10 5.94
C ILE A 35 9.93 -14.12 6.52
N GLY A 36 9.66 -14.63 7.73
CA GLY A 36 10.58 -15.51 8.43
C GLY A 36 11.90 -14.78 8.74
N SER A 37 13.01 -15.27 8.17
CA SER A 37 14.33 -14.62 8.29
C SER A 37 14.63 -13.58 7.20
N ASP A 38 13.75 -13.45 6.20
CA ASP A 38 13.95 -12.54 5.07
C ASP A 38 13.31 -11.18 5.34
N SER A 39 13.96 -10.12 4.87
CA SER A 39 13.45 -8.75 4.87
C SER A 39 13.51 -8.19 3.45
N ARG A 40 12.43 -7.52 3.02
CA ARG A 40 12.30 -6.93 1.69
C ARG A 40 11.73 -5.53 1.78
N ASP A 41 12.23 -4.64 0.94
CA ASP A 41 11.55 -3.37 0.70
C ASP A 41 10.27 -3.66 -0.10
N VAL A 42 9.17 -3.02 0.30
CA VAL A 42 7.86 -3.15 -0.34
C VAL A 42 7.25 -1.79 -0.54
N THR A 43 6.30 -1.71 -1.47
CA THR A 43 5.50 -0.51 -1.67
C THR A 43 4.09 -0.78 -1.17
N MET A 44 3.63 0.01 -0.19
CA MET A 44 2.24 0.02 0.25
C MET A 44 1.46 1.03 -0.59
N VAL A 45 0.38 0.58 -1.21
CA VAL A 45 -0.48 1.35 -2.10
C VAL A 45 -1.83 1.58 -1.44
N PHE A 46 -2.27 2.83 -1.44
CA PHE A 46 -3.61 3.25 -1.07
C PHE A 46 -4.26 3.79 -2.31
N ALA A 47 -5.44 3.31 -2.68
CA ALA A 47 -6.13 3.77 -3.87
C ALA A 47 -7.61 4.03 -3.58
N CYS A 48 -8.09 5.12 -4.17
CA CYS A 48 -9.49 5.49 -4.24
C CYS A 48 -9.88 5.62 -5.71
N ASP A 49 -10.83 4.80 -6.13
CA ASP A 49 -11.59 5.00 -7.37
C ASP A 49 -12.99 5.47 -6.98
N ASP A 50 -13.30 6.74 -7.27
CA ASP A 50 -14.60 7.32 -6.99
C ASP A 50 -15.58 7.17 -8.16
N THR A 51 -15.21 6.45 -9.23
CA THR A 51 -16.02 6.31 -10.43
C THR A 51 -17.43 5.84 -10.09
N GLN A 52 -18.39 6.73 -10.36
CA GLN A 52 -19.83 6.50 -10.15
C GLN A 52 -20.58 6.21 -11.45
N ALA A 53 -19.89 5.82 -12.54
CA ALA A 53 -20.53 5.53 -13.82
C ALA A 53 -21.53 4.37 -13.73
N ARG A 54 -22.52 4.34 -14.63
CA ARG A 54 -23.53 3.26 -14.66
C ARG A 54 -22.83 1.93 -14.91
N GLY A 55 -22.96 0.98 -13.98
CA GLY A 55 -22.33 -0.34 -14.05
C GLY A 55 -20.90 -0.42 -13.50
N GLN A 56 -20.34 0.69 -13.04
CA GLN A 56 -19.05 0.69 -12.32
C GLN A 56 -19.30 1.01 -10.84
N THR A 57 -18.65 0.23 -9.99
CA THR A 57 -18.59 0.47 -8.56
C THR A 57 -17.17 0.91 -8.28
N GLY A 58 -16.96 2.19 -8.00
CA GLY A 58 -15.69 2.67 -7.45
C GLY A 58 -15.27 1.83 -6.24
N SER A 59 -14.01 1.97 -5.82
CA SER A 59 -13.42 1.14 -4.78
C SER A 59 -12.49 1.94 -3.88
N LEU A 60 -12.40 1.53 -2.62
CA LEU A 60 -11.32 1.92 -1.72
C LEU A 60 -10.46 0.68 -1.45
N SER A 61 -9.15 0.80 -1.63
CA SER A 61 -8.22 -0.31 -1.40
C SER A 61 -6.93 0.11 -0.70
N ILE A 62 -6.38 -0.83 0.06
CA ILE A 62 -5.07 -0.75 0.70
C ILE A 62 -4.36 -2.06 0.42
N GLY A 63 -3.11 -2.00 -0.05
CA GLY A 63 -2.37 -3.19 -0.44
C GLY A 63 -0.87 -2.98 -0.47
N PHE A 64 -0.11 -4.04 -0.69
CA PHE A 64 1.34 -3.97 -0.85
C PHE A 64 1.85 -5.04 -1.82
N GLY A 65 2.95 -4.74 -2.51
CA GLY A 65 3.64 -5.69 -3.39
C GLY A 65 4.85 -6.34 -2.73
N VAL A 66 5.00 -7.66 -2.87
CA VAL A 66 6.20 -8.41 -2.46
C VAL A 66 7.04 -8.73 -3.70
N PRO A 67 8.22 -8.11 -3.86
CA PRO A 67 9.07 -8.37 -5.01
C PRO A 67 9.78 -9.72 -4.91
N ALA A 68 10.06 -10.34 -6.05
CA ALA A 68 10.71 -11.64 -6.18
C ALA A 68 10.06 -12.73 -5.31
N PHE A 69 8.72 -12.75 -5.26
CA PHE A 69 7.93 -13.58 -4.36
C PHE A 69 8.16 -15.09 -4.60
N GLU A 70 8.52 -15.49 -5.82
CA GLU A 70 8.81 -16.87 -6.18
C GLU A 70 9.99 -17.43 -5.38
N THR A 71 10.96 -16.57 -5.03
CA THR A 71 12.09 -16.95 -4.17
C THR A 71 11.64 -17.28 -2.73
N LEU A 72 10.44 -16.85 -2.35
CA LEU A 72 9.82 -17.05 -1.05
C LEU A 72 8.72 -18.14 -1.07
N ALA A 73 8.42 -18.76 -2.22
CA ALA A 73 7.33 -19.72 -2.38
C ALA A 73 7.42 -20.95 -1.46
N LYS A 74 8.62 -21.28 -0.96
CA LYS A 74 8.85 -22.35 0.03
C LYS A 74 8.58 -21.92 1.49
N ARG A 75 8.42 -20.63 1.73
CA ARG A 75 8.28 -20.00 3.06
C ARG A 75 6.89 -19.41 3.28
N PHE A 76 6.21 -19.07 2.19
CA PHE A 76 4.87 -18.51 2.18
C PHE A 76 4.11 -19.03 0.95
N ASP A 77 2.82 -19.31 1.10
CA ASP A 77 1.96 -19.83 0.03
C ASP A 77 1.28 -18.69 -0.76
N PHE A 78 2.01 -18.21 -1.77
CA PHE A 78 1.63 -17.28 -2.85
C PHE A 78 0.23 -17.54 -3.41
N ASP A 79 0.17 -18.68 -4.07
CA ASP A 79 -0.90 -19.07 -4.99
C ASP A 79 -2.25 -19.18 -4.26
N ALA A 80 -2.21 -19.47 -2.95
CA ALA A 80 -3.39 -19.48 -2.11
C ALA A 80 -4.02 -18.10 -1.90
N PHE A 81 -3.46 -17.01 -2.39
CA PHE A 81 -4.15 -15.71 -2.38
C PHE A 81 -4.55 -15.24 -3.77
N GLU A 82 -4.19 -15.98 -4.82
CA GLU A 82 -4.39 -15.53 -6.19
C GLU A 82 -5.88 -15.52 -6.57
N GLY A 83 -6.33 -14.38 -7.08
CA GLY A 83 -7.68 -14.20 -7.62
C GLY A 83 -8.74 -13.82 -6.57
N PRO A 84 -9.98 -13.55 -7.02
CA PRO A 84 -11.07 -13.13 -6.13
C PRO A 84 -11.55 -14.24 -5.19
N ASP A 85 -11.32 -15.50 -5.56
CA ASP A 85 -11.73 -16.70 -4.83
C ASP A 85 -10.59 -17.36 -4.01
N GLY A 86 -9.38 -16.77 -4.01
CA GLY A 86 -8.26 -17.28 -3.21
C GLY A 86 -8.66 -17.37 -1.72
N PRO A 87 -8.16 -18.35 -0.93
CA PRO A 87 -8.57 -18.49 0.45
C PRO A 87 -8.48 -17.18 1.23
N HIS A 88 -9.66 -16.64 1.55
CA HIS A 88 -9.87 -15.52 2.47
C HIS A 88 -9.38 -15.80 3.90
N LYS A 89 -8.65 -16.90 4.11
CA LYS A 89 -8.07 -17.33 5.36
C LYS A 89 -6.60 -17.74 5.15
N PRO A 90 -5.71 -17.32 6.05
CA PRO A 90 -6.00 -16.55 7.26
C PRO A 90 -6.27 -15.07 6.97
N LEU A 91 -7.18 -14.47 7.78
CA LEU A 91 -7.47 -13.04 7.71
C LEU A 91 -6.24 -12.21 8.08
N SER A 92 -5.97 -11.19 7.28
CA SER A 92 -4.95 -10.18 7.54
C SER A 92 -5.27 -9.41 8.81
N ALA A 93 -4.32 -9.25 9.72
CA ALA A 93 -4.41 -8.29 10.81
C ALA A 93 -3.78 -6.97 10.37
N ILE A 94 -4.57 -5.90 10.28
CA ILE A 94 -4.07 -4.59 9.86
C ILE A 94 -4.34 -3.57 10.97
N LYS A 95 -3.29 -2.83 11.36
CA LYS A 95 -3.34 -1.90 12.49
C LYS A 95 -2.56 -0.62 12.19
N ALA A 96 -3.23 0.52 12.29
CA ALA A 96 -2.59 1.82 12.48
C ALA A 96 -2.28 2.05 13.98
N THR A 97 -1.22 2.81 14.31
CA THR A 97 -0.72 2.97 15.71
C THR A 97 -1.80 3.17 16.77
N THR A 98 -2.78 4.04 16.51
CA THR A 98 -3.84 4.44 17.46
C THR A 98 -5.09 3.56 17.40
N ALA A 99 -5.16 2.64 16.44
CA ALA A 99 -6.36 1.87 16.13
C ALA A 99 -6.33 0.46 16.74
N GLN A 100 -7.52 -0.12 16.93
CA GLN A 100 -7.65 -1.55 17.13
C GLN A 100 -7.28 -2.29 15.83
N PRO A 101 -6.64 -3.48 15.90
CA PRO A 101 -6.35 -4.26 14.71
C PRO A 101 -7.66 -4.73 14.06
N LEU A 102 -7.79 -4.48 12.76
CA LEU A 102 -8.88 -5.02 11.94
C LEU A 102 -8.46 -6.35 11.33
N ARG A 103 -9.43 -7.26 11.19
CA ARG A 103 -9.23 -8.56 10.54
C ARG A 103 -9.98 -8.55 9.22
N LEU A 104 -9.24 -8.58 8.12
CA LEU A 104 -9.79 -8.43 6.77
C LEU A 104 -9.33 -9.57 5.87
N ALA A 105 -10.19 -9.97 4.95
CA ALA A 105 -9.82 -10.89 3.89
C ALA A 105 -9.01 -10.12 2.85
N ALA A 106 -7.77 -10.54 2.64
CA ALA A 106 -6.96 -10.04 1.54
C ALA A 106 -6.98 -11.05 0.39
N SER A 107 -7.00 -10.52 -0.82
CA SER A 107 -6.73 -11.26 -2.04
C SER A 107 -5.40 -10.78 -2.63
N GLY A 108 -4.88 -11.49 -3.60
CA GLY A 108 -3.69 -11.09 -4.30
C GLY A 108 -3.67 -11.49 -5.76
N SER A 109 -2.64 -11.00 -6.43
CA SER A 109 -2.41 -11.25 -7.85
C SER A 109 -0.94 -11.02 -8.17
N ILE A 110 -0.44 -11.73 -9.17
CA ILE A 110 0.86 -11.42 -9.75
C ILE A 110 0.73 -10.10 -10.53
N ALA A 111 1.60 -9.14 -10.22
CA ALA A 111 1.66 -7.86 -10.90
C ALA A 111 2.03 -8.03 -12.38
N ALA A 112 1.77 -7.00 -13.19
CA ALA A 112 2.05 -7.05 -14.62
C ALA A 112 3.55 -7.24 -14.97
N ASP A 113 4.45 -6.95 -14.03
CA ASP A 113 5.89 -7.21 -14.17
C ASP A 113 6.25 -8.71 -14.08
N GLY A 114 5.33 -9.56 -13.62
CA GLY A 114 5.52 -10.99 -13.45
C GLY A 114 6.49 -11.39 -12.34
N THR A 115 6.89 -10.46 -11.48
CA THR A 115 7.91 -10.67 -10.42
C THR A 115 7.48 -10.17 -9.06
N THR A 116 6.37 -9.42 -9.00
CA THR A 116 5.76 -8.92 -7.77
C THR A 116 4.45 -9.65 -7.51
N PHE A 117 4.22 -10.05 -6.26
CA PHE A 117 2.90 -10.49 -5.81
C PHE A 117 2.24 -9.38 -4.98
N ASP A 118 1.12 -8.86 -5.47
CA ASP A 118 0.35 -7.83 -4.78
C ASP A 118 -0.67 -8.46 -3.85
N PHE A 119 -0.72 -7.99 -2.61
CA PHE A 119 -1.81 -8.23 -1.66
C PHE A 119 -2.67 -6.98 -1.55
N ALA A 120 -3.99 -7.14 -1.47
CA ALA A 120 -4.90 -6.03 -1.24
C ALA A 120 -6.10 -6.43 -0.39
N VAL A 121 -6.54 -5.48 0.43
CA VAL A 121 -7.91 -5.42 0.95
C VAL A 121 -8.61 -4.32 0.19
N ALA A 122 -9.70 -4.67 -0.49
CA ALA A 122 -10.51 -3.74 -1.25
C ALA A 122 -11.96 -3.83 -0.80
N ALA A 123 -12.72 -2.77 -1.06
CA ALA A 123 -14.17 -2.76 -0.89
C ALA A 123 -14.80 -1.97 -2.02
N ALA A 124 -15.82 -2.53 -2.66
CA ALA A 124 -16.65 -1.80 -3.60
C ALA A 124 -17.55 -0.78 -2.87
N MET A 125 -17.58 0.46 -3.34
CA MET A 125 -18.27 1.59 -2.70
C MET A 125 -19.81 1.41 -2.58
N ARG A 126 -20.42 0.49 -3.35
CA ARG A 126 -21.89 0.28 -3.40
C ARG A 126 -22.37 -1.12 -3.04
N ALA A 127 -21.48 -2.12 -2.96
CA ALA A 127 -21.89 -3.53 -2.82
C ALA A 127 -21.49 -4.15 -1.48
N GLU A 128 -20.47 -3.63 -0.80
CA GLU A 128 -19.80 -4.30 0.32
C GLU A 128 -19.77 -3.45 1.59
N ALA A 129 -20.94 -3.06 2.10
CA ALA A 129 -21.03 -2.06 3.19
C ALA A 129 -20.17 -2.38 4.44
N ALA A 130 -20.11 -3.65 4.87
CA ALA A 130 -19.33 -4.05 6.04
C ALA A 130 -17.81 -4.00 5.81
N GLN A 131 -17.35 -4.51 4.66
CA GLN A 131 -15.95 -4.45 4.25
C GLN A 131 -15.53 -3.00 4.03
N LEU A 132 -16.37 -2.22 3.34
CA LEU A 132 -16.16 -0.78 3.12
C LEU A 132 -16.02 -0.01 4.42
N THR A 133 -16.88 -0.27 5.42
CA THR A 133 -16.77 0.34 6.75
C THR A 133 -15.40 0.06 7.36
N SER A 134 -14.91 -1.18 7.26
CA SER A 134 -13.63 -1.55 7.84
C SER A 134 -12.45 -0.90 7.11
N VAL A 135 -12.47 -0.88 5.78
CA VAL A 135 -11.42 -0.21 4.99
C VAL A 135 -11.48 1.32 5.20
N HIS A 136 -12.67 1.91 5.36
CA HIS A 136 -12.85 3.32 5.74
C HIS A 136 -12.23 3.63 7.09
N ILE A 137 -12.47 2.80 8.12
CA ILE A 137 -11.87 2.97 9.45
C ILE A 137 -10.35 2.99 9.31
N LEU A 138 -9.78 2.02 8.60
CA LEU A 138 -8.33 1.93 8.42
C LEU A 138 -7.76 3.15 7.69
N ALA A 139 -8.35 3.52 6.55
CA ALA A 139 -7.93 4.69 5.79
C ALA A 139 -8.08 5.99 6.59
N SER A 140 -9.15 6.13 7.37
CA SER A 140 -9.38 7.30 8.25
C SER A 140 -8.34 7.42 9.36
N GLU A 141 -7.82 6.31 9.87
CA GLU A 141 -6.72 6.33 10.84
C GLU A 141 -5.39 6.68 10.19
N VAL A 142 -5.11 6.14 9.01
CA VAL A 142 -3.88 6.40 8.26
C VAL A 142 -3.75 7.87 7.86
N VAL A 143 -4.84 8.53 7.45
CA VAL A 143 -4.82 9.96 7.08
C VAL A 143 -4.65 10.91 8.26
N LYS A 144 -4.69 10.42 9.52
CA LYS A 144 -4.36 11.24 10.71
C LYS A 144 -2.86 11.46 10.86
N GLY A 145 -2.03 10.57 10.31
CA GLY A 145 -0.58 10.67 10.36
C GLY A 145 0.06 10.35 11.71
N GLY A 146 1.37 10.62 11.82
CA GLY A 146 2.13 10.52 13.06
C GLY A 146 2.35 9.11 13.59
N GLY A 147 2.41 8.08 12.72
CA GLY A 147 2.43 6.69 13.19
C GLY A 147 2.89 5.64 12.19
N LEU A 148 2.62 4.38 12.53
CA LEU A 148 2.94 3.19 11.76
C LEU A 148 1.66 2.50 11.33
N LEU A 149 1.64 2.01 10.10
CA LEU A 149 0.71 0.99 9.64
C LEU A 149 1.43 -0.36 9.66
N ARG A 150 0.83 -1.35 10.32
CA ARG A 150 1.30 -2.73 10.32
C ARG A 150 0.29 -3.64 9.66
N TRP A 151 0.75 -4.48 8.74
CA TRP A 151 -0.03 -5.54 8.12
C TRP A 151 0.60 -6.88 8.46
N HIS A 152 -0.16 -7.78 9.07
CA HIS A 152 0.26 -9.15 9.33
C HIS A 152 -0.59 -10.12 8.51
N GLN A 153 0.04 -10.80 7.55
CA GLN A 153 -0.57 -11.83 6.71
C GLN A 153 -0.02 -13.20 7.07
N GLY A 154 -0.90 -14.13 7.46
CA GLY A 154 -0.50 -15.53 7.66
C GLY A 154 -0.49 -16.30 6.34
N SER A 155 0.30 -17.36 6.26
CA SER A 155 0.19 -18.35 5.20
C SER A 155 -0.89 -19.39 5.56
N PRO A 156 -1.71 -19.86 4.61
CA PRO A 156 -2.63 -20.97 4.83
C PRO A 156 -1.90 -22.32 4.93
N ARG A 157 -0.68 -22.43 4.40
CA ARG A 157 0.12 -23.65 4.50
C ARG A 157 0.73 -23.78 5.89
N GLN A 158 0.54 -24.93 6.52
CA GLN A 158 1.01 -25.17 7.88
C GLN A 158 2.54 -25.13 7.96
N GLY A 159 3.08 -24.41 8.95
CA GLY A 159 4.52 -24.32 9.21
C GLY A 159 5.24 -23.20 8.45
N ASP A 160 4.56 -22.54 7.52
CA ASP A 160 5.06 -21.35 6.83
C ASP A 160 5.21 -20.15 7.77
N ALA A 161 6.07 -19.23 7.36
CA ALA A 161 6.18 -17.93 8.01
C ALA A 161 4.95 -17.05 7.70
N SER A 162 4.72 -16.05 8.54
CA SER A 162 3.84 -14.92 8.19
C SER A 162 4.63 -13.80 7.52
N ILE A 163 3.92 -12.94 6.81
CA ILE A 163 4.42 -11.66 6.31
C ILE A 163 4.03 -10.58 7.32
N LEU A 164 5.01 -9.82 7.81
CA LEU A 164 4.78 -8.60 8.57
C LEU A 164 5.28 -7.40 7.78
N VAL A 165 4.37 -6.58 7.28
CA VAL A 165 4.68 -5.30 6.63
C VAL A 165 4.58 -4.17 7.65
N THR A 166 5.55 -3.28 7.65
CA THR A 166 5.53 -2.03 8.42
C THR A 166 5.78 -0.84 7.51
N VAL A 167 4.94 0.19 7.63
CA VAL A 167 5.02 1.45 6.89
C VAL A 167 5.01 2.59 7.90
N LEU A 168 5.95 3.53 7.77
CA LEU A 168 5.91 4.80 8.50
C LEU A 168 5.04 5.79 7.74
N ILE A 169 4.10 6.42 8.44
CA ILE A 169 3.22 7.43 7.88
C ILE A 169 3.56 8.74 8.56
N GLY A 170 4.42 9.54 7.92
CA GLY A 170 4.72 10.89 8.36
C GLY A 170 3.58 11.86 8.06
N GLU A 171 3.65 13.06 8.64
CA GLU A 171 2.65 14.12 8.42
C GLU A 171 2.45 14.47 6.93
N ALA A 172 3.55 14.54 6.17
CA ALA A 172 3.49 14.83 4.74
C ALA A 172 2.81 13.70 3.95
N ASP A 173 3.06 12.44 4.33
CA ASP A 173 2.42 11.28 3.70
C ASP A 173 0.93 11.26 4.02
N ALA A 174 0.57 11.52 5.29
CA ALA A 174 -0.81 11.61 5.73
C ALA A 174 -1.58 12.71 4.99
N ALA A 175 -0.96 13.87 4.76
CA ALA A 175 -1.57 14.94 3.96
C ALA A 175 -1.80 14.54 2.49
N ARG A 176 -0.85 13.82 1.88
CA ARG A 176 -1.03 13.27 0.52
C ARG A 176 -2.15 12.24 0.48
N LEU A 177 -2.16 11.30 1.43
CA LEU A 177 -3.19 10.27 1.59
C LEU A 177 -4.57 10.91 1.79
N LYS A 178 -4.67 11.92 2.65
CA LYS A 178 -5.92 12.65 2.90
C LYS A 178 -6.46 13.26 1.61
N THR A 179 -5.59 13.86 0.80
CA THR A 179 -5.98 14.46 -0.48
C THR A 179 -6.42 13.41 -1.48
N ALA A 180 -5.65 12.32 -1.63
CA ALA A 180 -5.95 11.27 -2.61
C ALA A 180 -7.19 10.44 -2.26
N LEU A 181 -7.44 10.19 -0.98
CA LEU A 181 -8.54 9.36 -0.50
C LEU A 181 -9.81 10.17 -0.18
N ALA A 182 -9.76 11.50 -0.22
CA ALA A 182 -10.90 12.37 0.07
C ALA A 182 -12.20 11.98 -0.67
N PRO A 183 -12.17 11.59 -1.96
CA PRO A 183 -13.40 11.22 -2.68
C PRO A 183 -14.08 9.96 -2.12
N CYS A 184 -13.32 9.03 -1.55
CA CYS A 184 -13.85 7.81 -0.94
C CYS A 184 -14.20 8.01 0.53
N LEU A 185 -13.41 8.80 1.28
CA LEU A 185 -13.63 9.03 2.72
C LEU A 185 -14.72 10.07 3.00
N GLY A 186 -14.95 10.99 2.06
CA GLY A 186 -16.00 12.00 2.13
C GLY A 186 -17.34 11.41 1.69
N GLY A 187 -18.13 10.92 2.64
CA GLY A 187 -19.58 10.88 2.45
C GLY A 187 -20.08 12.29 2.16
N LYS A 188 -20.81 12.48 1.05
CA LYS A 188 -21.68 13.65 0.91
C LYS A 188 -22.77 13.61 1.96
#